data_AF-H6NDU2-F1
#
_entry.id   AF-H6NDU2-F1
#
_cell.length_a   1.000
_cell.length_b   1.000
_cell.length_c   1.000
_cell.angle_alpha   90.00
_cell.angle_beta   90.00
_cell.angle_gamma   90.00
#
_symmetry.space_group_name_H-M   'P 1'
#
loop_
_entity.id
_entity.type
_entity.pdbx_description
1 polymer ?
#
loop_
_entity_poly.entity_id
_entity_poly.type
_entity_poly.pdbx_seq_one_letter_code
_entity_poly.pdbx_strand_id
1 'polypeptide(L)'
;MPTTPDRVRAIASHLGALTDPQLQLFIDDAIIEIASFPAEKIAGYEERLPRYLAAHLASMNVRRSTSQQVGDMKVTYDSGTGAKGEGLASTPYGQEYLRLLDLLDLKPPETGPGLGLMVL
;
A
#
# COMPACT_ATOMS: atom_id res chain seq x y z
N MET A 1 0.06 8.62 18.26
CA MET A 1 -1.03 9.38 17.60
C MET A 1 -1.53 8.52 16.44
N PRO A 2 -2.85 8.44 16.16
CA PRO A 2 -3.34 7.65 15.04
C PRO A 2 -3.05 8.32 13.69
N THR A 3 -2.97 7.50 12.64
CA THR A 3 -2.90 7.93 11.25
C THR A 3 -4.25 8.52 10.83
N THR A 4 -4.24 9.67 10.15
CA THR A 4 -5.45 10.34 9.65
C THR A 4 -5.31 10.68 8.16
N PRO A 5 -6.42 10.90 7.43
CA PRO A 5 -6.39 11.32 6.02
C PRO A 5 -5.47 12.52 5.77
N ASP A 6 -5.52 13.54 6.64
CA ASP A 6 -4.66 14.72 6.53
C ASP A 6 -3.16 14.39 6.63
N ARG A 7 -2.78 13.48 7.53
CA ARG A 7 -1.37 13.06 7.68
C ARG A 7 -0.88 12.25 6.48
N VAL A 8 -1.76 11.47 5.87
CA VAL A 8 -1.45 10.74 4.63
C VAL A 8 -1.27 11.74 3.48
N ARG A 9 -2.17 12.72 3.31
CA ARG A 9 -2.02 13.78 2.31
C ARG A 9 -0.76 14.63 2.52
N ALA A 10 -0.38 14.88 3.77
CA ALA A 10 0.79 15.68 4.09
C ALA A 10 2.09 15.09 3.53
N ILE A 11 2.16 13.76 3.34
CA ILE A 11 3.31 13.11 2.68
C ILE A 11 3.06 12.79 1.20
N ALA A 12 1.81 12.78 0.77
CA ALA A 12 1.38 12.34 -0.55
C ALA A 12 0.36 13.33 -1.15
N SER A 13 0.84 14.49 -1.57
CA SER A 13 0.01 15.60 -2.06
C SER A 13 -0.85 15.25 -3.29
N HIS A 14 -0.41 14.30 -4.12
CA HIS A 14 -1.18 13.80 -5.27
C HIS A 14 -2.44 13.03 -4.85
N LEU A 15 -2.56 12.63 -3.59
CA LEU A 15 -3.78 12.04 -3.03
C LEU A 15 -4.84 13.10 -2.68
N GLY A 16 -4.59 14.38 -2.96
CA GLY A 16 -5.55 15.47 -2.75
C GLY A 16 -6.90 15.26 -3.45
N ALA A 17 -6.94 14.47 -4.52
CA ALA A 17 -8.16 14.12 -5.24
C ALA A 17 -9.04 13.07 -4.53
N LEU A 18 -8.52 12.35 -3.53
CA LEU A 18 -9.29 11.37 -2.77
C LEU A 18 -10.09 12.05 -1.66
N THR A 19 -11.30 11.59 -1.40
CA THR A 19 -12.10 12.04 -0.26
C THR A 19 -11.59 11.46 1.05
N ASP A 20 -11.93 12.07 2.19
CA ASP A 20 -11.55 11.52 3.50
C ASP A 20 -12.04 10.08 3.70
N PRO A 21 -13.29 9.71 3.35
CA PRO A 21 -13.73 8.32 3.44
C PRO A 21 -12.90 7.36 2.57
N GLN A 22 -12.49 7.78 1.36
CA GLN A 22 -11.65 6.95 0.50
C GLN A 22 -10.25 6.74 1.10
N LEU A 23 -9.65 7.80 1.66
CA LEU A 23 -8.37 7.69 2.36
C LEU A 23 -8.50 6.86 3.63
N GLN A 24 -9.62 6.94 4.34
CA GLN A 24 -9.86 6.17 5.55
C GLN A 24 -9.85 4.67 5.26
N LEU A 25 -10.43 4.22 4.15
CA LEU A 25 -10.37 2.81 3.75
C LEU A 25 -8.92 2.29 3.63
N PHE A 26 -8.05 3.05 2.96
CA PHE A 26 -6.63 2.66 2.84
C PHE A 26 -5.88 2.70 4.19
N ILE A 27 -6.28 3.59 5.10
CA ILE A 27 -5.73 3.65 6.45
C ILE A 27 -6.16 2.42 7.25
N ASP A 28 -7.43 2.04 7.17
CA ASP A 28 -7.98 0.89 7.88
C ASP A 28 -7.31 -0.41 7.40
N ASP A 29 -7.18 -0.59 6.07
CA ASP A 29 -6.45 -1.72 5.47
C ASP A 29 -5.00 -1.77 5.97
N ALA A 30 -4.31 -0.62 5.99
CA ALA A 30 -2.93 -0.54 6.47
C ALA A 30 -2.80 -0.89 7.96
N ILE A 31 -3.74 -0.43 8.79
CA ILE A 31 -3.77 -0.76 10.22
C ILE A 31 -3.96 -2.26 10.44
N ILE A 32 -4.88 -2.88 9.69
CA ILE A 32 -5.14 -4.33 9.75
C ILE A 32 -3.88 -5.11 9.39
N GLU A 33 -3.18 -4.71 8.32
CA GLU A 33 -1.94 -5.37 7.91
C GLU A 33 -0.87 -5.29 9.00
N ILE A 34 -0.71 -4.12 9.63
CA ILE A 34 0.31 -3.88 10.65
C ILE A 34 -0.03 -4.55 11.98
N ALA A 35 -1.31 -4.75 12.27
CA ALA A 35 -1.76 -5.49 13.45
C ALA A 35 -1.33 -6.96 13.44
N SER A 36 -0.86 -7.50 12.30
CA SER A 36 -0.28 -8.84 12.22
C SER A 36 1.13 -8.95 12.81
N PHE A 37 1.81 -7.82 13.03
CA PHE A 37 3.17 -7.80 13.59
C PHE A 37 3.17 -7.85 15.13
N PRO A 38 4.26 -8.34 15.74
CA PRO A 38 4.42 -8.30 17.20
C PRO A 38 4.40 -6.86 17.73
N ALA A 39 3.55 -6.60 18.73
CA ALA A 39 3.31 -5.25 19.26
C ALA A 39 4.59 -4.58 19.79
N GLU A 40 5.48 -5.37 20.39
CA GLU A 40 6.78 -4.93 20.89
C GLU A 40 7.74 -4.48 19.79
N LYS A 41 7.62 -5.04 18.58
CA LYS A 41 8.45 -4.65 17.43
C LYS A 41 7.94 -3.37 16.78
N ILE A 42 6.63 -3.15 16.78
CA ILE A 42 6.03 -1.95 16.16
C ILE A 42 5.84 -0.78 17.16
N ALA A 43 6.21 -0.98 18.42
CA ALA A 43 6.14 0.06 19.46
C ALA A 43 6.94 1.30 19.05
N GLY A 44 6.28 2.46 19.05
CA GLY A 44 6.84 3.74 18.57
C GLY A 44 6.71 3.97 17.05
N TYR A 45 6.18 3.01 16.29
CA TYR A 45 5.98 3.09 14.84
C TYR A 45 4.51 2.97 14.42
N GLU A 46 3.58 3.01 15.38
CA GLU A 46 2.14 2.77 15.21
C GLU A 46 1.47 3.82 14.32
N GLU A 47 2.10 4.99 14.15
CA GLU A 47 1.65 6.01 13.19
C GLU A 47 2.39 5.92 11.86
N ARG A 48 3.71 5.69 11.91
CA ARG A 48 4.56 5.74 10.70
C ARG A 48 4.25 4.59 9.76
N LEU A 49 4.18 3.36 10.30
CA LEU A 49 3.94 2.19 9.46
C LEU A 49 2.60 2.32 8.72
N PRO A 50 1.45 2.60 9.37
CA PRO A 50 0.19 2.65 8.64
C PRO A 50 0.12 3.84 7.69
N ARG A 51 0.74 4.99 8.04
CA ARG A 51 0.76 6.16 7.16
C ARG A 51 1.49 5.89 5.85
N TYR A 52 2.66 5.25 5.89
CA TYR A 52 3.42 4.94 4.67
C TYR A 52 2.75 3.84 3.84
N LEU A 53 2.21 2.81 4.49
CA LEU A 53 1.47 1.76 3.80
C LEU A 53 0.18 2.31 3.15
N ALA A 54 -0.62 3.08 3.88
CA ALA A 54 -1.83 3.72 3.34
C ALA A 54 -1.51 4.65 2.16
N ALA A 55 -0.44 5.45 2.26
CA ALA A 55 0.01 6.30 1.16
C ALA A 55 0.43 5.47 -0.07
N HIS A 56 1.07 4.32 0.12
CA HIS A 56 1.39 3.40 -0.96
C HIS A 56 0.13 2.86 -1.64
N LEU A 57 -0.79 2.28 -0.86
CA LEU A 57 -2.04 1.68 -1.37
C LEU A 57 -2.89 2.71 -2.14
N ALA A 58 -3.09 3.88 -1.55
CA ALA A 58 -3.83 4.97 -2.18
C ALA A 58 -3.15 5.46 -3.47
N SER A 59 -1.81 5.52 -3.50
CA SER A 59 -1.06 5.91 -4.70
C SER A 59 -1.19 4.90 -5.83
N MET A 60 -1.23 3.60 -5.51
CA MET A 60 -1.46 2.54 -6.49
C MET A 60 -2.88 2.64 -7.06
N ASN A 61 -3.87 2.96 -6.23
CA ASN A 61 -5.25 3.16 -6.69
C ASN A 61 -5.38 4.34 -7.67
N VAL A 62 -4.80 5.50 -7.34
CA VAL A 62 -4.82 6.68 -8.23
C VAL A 62 -4.16 6.37 -9.57
N ARG A 63 -2.98 5.72 -9.58
CA ARG A 63 -2.28 5.33 -10.81
C ARG A 63 -3.12 4.38 -11.67
N ARG A 64 -3.80 3.40 -11.07
CA ARG A 64 -4.69 2.47 -11.78
C ARG A 64 -5.88 3.22 -12.41
N SER A 65 -6.52 4.13 -11.66
CA SER A 65 -7.62 4.94 -12.17
C SER A 65 -7.20 5.83 -13.35
N THR A 66 -6.03 6.49 -13.27
CA THR A 66 -5.49 7.26 -14.39
C THR A 66 -5.20 6.38 -15.61
N SER A 67 -4.63 5.19 -15.41
CA SER A 67 -4.37 4.25 -16.51
C SER A 67 -5.66 3.75 -17.17
N GLN A 68 -6.74 3.55 -16.41
CA GLN A 68 -8.06 3.20 -16.95
C GLN A 68 -8.67 4.34 -17.77
N GLN A 69 -8.52 5.59 -17.31
CA GLN A 69 -9.07 6.76 -18.01
C GLN A 69 -8.37 7.07 -19.34
N VAL A 70 -7.08 6.71 -19.47
CA VAL A 70 -6.31 6.89 -20.72
C VAL A 70 -6.59 5.78 -21.74
N GLY A 71 -7.34 4.73 -21.35
CA GLY A 71 -7.44 3.46 -22.07
C GLY A 71 -8.78 3.15 -22.74
N ASP A 72 -9.28 4.00 -23.64
CA ASP A 72 -10.16 3.52 -24.75
C ASP A 72 -9.34 2.85 -25.87
N MET A 73 -8.01 2.81 -25.75
CA MET A 73 -7.14 1.92 -26.53
C MET A 73 -6.73 0.73 -25.67
N LYS A 74 -7.35 -0.42 -25.98
CA LYS A 74 -7.18 -1.72 -25.32
C LYS A 74 -5.72 -2.19 -25.45
N VAL A 75 -4.90 -1.93 -24.44
CA VAL A 75 -3.65 -2.67 -24.24
C VAL A 75 -4.00 -3.97 -23.54
N THR A 76 -4.00 -5.07 -24.29
CA THR A 76 -4.02 -6.42 -23.72
C THR A 76 -2.71 -6.60 -22.95
N TYR A 77 -2.75 -6.52 -21.62
CA TYR A 77 -1.64 -6.99 -20.81
C TYR A 77 -1.74 -8.51 -20.73
N ASP A 78 -0.82 -9.17 -21.45
CA ASP A 78 -0.61 -10.61 -21.39
C ASP A 78 -0.42 -11.03 -19.93
N SER A 79 -1.30 -11.93 -19.48
CA SER A 79 -1.18 -12.65 -18.22
C SER A 79 -0.03 -13.65 -18.34
N GLY A 80 1.20 -13.16 -18.25
CA GLY A 80 2.40 -13.98 -18.41
C GLY A 80 3.63 -13.28 -17.86
N THR A 81 4.00 -13.62 -16.62
CA THR A 81 5.29 -13.30 -15.97
C THR A 81 5.65 -11.81 -15.77
N GLY A 82 5.38 -11.28 -14.57
CA GLY A 82 6.12 -10.16 -13.97
C GLY A 82 5.84 -8.75 -14.53
N ALA A 83 4.77 -8.11 -14.08
CA ALA A 83 4.64 -6.65 -14.21
C ALA A 83 5.67 -5.96 -13.31
N LYS A 84 6.71 -5.37 -13.92
CA LYS A 84 7.68 -4.49 -13.27
C LYS A 84 6.96 -3.26 -12.69
N GLY A 85 6.40 -3.36 -11.49
CA GLY A 85 5.74 -2.24 -10.80
C GLY A 85 4.68 -2.57 -9.74
N GLU A 86 4.43 -3.83 -9.39
CA GLU A 86 3.29 -4.18 -8.51
C GLU A 86 3.65 -4.50 -7.04
N GLY A 87 4.88 -4.28 -6.62
CA GLY A 87 5.30 -4.49 -5.22
C GLY A 87 5.39 -3.20 -4.41
N LEU A 88 5.63 -3.33 -3.10
CA LEU A 88 5.86 -2.21 -2.18
C LEU A 88 6.95 -1.23 -2.68
N ALA A 89 7.93 -1.71 -3.46
CA ALA A 89 8.98 -0.85 -4.02
C ALA A 89 8.52 0.12 -5.14
N SER A 90 7.26 0.06 -5.60
CA SER A 90 6.76 0.82 -6.74
C SER A 90 6.43 2.30 -6.44
N THR A 91 6.38 2.66 -5.15
CA THR A 91 6.18 4.05 -4.71
C THR A 91 7.23 4.41 -3.66
N PRO A 92 7.59 5.71 -3.53
CA PRO A 92 8.48 6.16 -2.45
C PRO A 92 7.94 5.80 -1.05
N TYR A 93 6.62 5.75 -0.90
CA TYR A 93 5.96 5.40 0.36
C TYR A 93 6.13 3.93 0.72
N GLY A 94 5.99 3.04 -0.25
CA GLY A 94 6.20 1.62 0.00
C GLY A 94 7.69 1.27 0.15
N GLN A 95 8.60 2.04 -0.46
CA GLN A 95 10.03 1.95 -0.18
C GLN A 95 10.37 2.36 1.27
N GLU A 96 9.79 3.45 1.76
CA GLU A 96 9.97 3.86 3.16
C GLU A 96 9.34 2.86 4.14
N TYR A 97 8.17 2.29 3.79
CA TYR A 97 7.58 1.18 4.57
C TYR A 97 8.53 -0.02 4.63
N LEU A 98 9.09 -0.46 3.50
CA LEU A 98 10.09 -1.54 3.47
C LEU A 98 11.32 -1.20 4.32
N ARG A 99 11.83 0.04 4.27
CA ARG A 99 12.95 0.49 5.11
C ARG A 99 12.62 0.42 6.60
N LEU A 100 11.37 0.72 6.99
CA LEU A 100 10.92 0.59 8.37
C LEU A 100 10.80 -0.87 8.79
N LEU A 101 10.31 -1.76 7.94
CA LEU A 101 10.27 -3.18 8.24
C LEU A 101 11.68 -3.76 8.43
N ASP A 102 12.62 -3.43 7.56
CA ASP A 102 14.02 -3.83 7.67
C ASP A 102 14.66 -3.34 8.98
N LEU A 103 14.41 -2.07 9.35
CA LEU A 103 14.87 -1.50 10.63
C LEU A 103 14.33 -2.25 11.86
N LEU A 104 13.13 -2.83 11.74
CA LEU A 104 12.45 -3.54 12.83
C LEU A 104 12.69 -5.06 12.78
N ASP A 105 13.52 -5.54 11.85
CA ASP A 105 13.70 -6.97 11.58
C ASP A 105 12.33 -7.66 11.36
N LEU A 106 11.48 -7.01 10.59
CA LEU A 106 10.17 -7.49 10.16
C LEU A 106 10.24 -7.84 8.68
N LYS A 107 9.54 -8.91 8.30
CA LYS A 107 9.32 -9.24 6.90
C LYS A 107 8.01 -8.62 6.43
N PRO A 108 7.92 -8.13 5.19
CA PRO A 108 6.62 -7.79 4.63
C PRO A 108 5.73 -9.03 4.69
N PRO A 109 4.41 -8.86 4.91
CA PRO A 109 3.50 -10.00 4.83
C PRO A 109 3.70 -10.63 3.45
N GLU A 110 3.94 -11.93 3.42
CA GLU A 110 4.12 -12.68 2.18
C GLU A 110 2.90 -12.39 1.31
N THR A 111 3.08 -11.64 0.21
CA THR A 111 2.12 -11.69 -0.88
C THR A 111 2.22 -13.11 -1.40
N GLY A 112 1.37 -14.00 -0.90
CA GLY A 112 1.32 -15.38 -1.35
C GLY A 112 1.27 -15.39 -2.89
N PRO A 113 1.93 -16.37 -3.54
CA PRO A 113 1.74 -16.55 -4.97
C PRO A 113 0.24 -16.67 -5.19
N GLY A 114 -0.29 -15.87 -6.13
CA GLY A 114 -1.72 -15.58 -6.23
C GLY A 114 -2.62 -16.79 -6.02
N LEU A 115 -3.68 -16.62 -5.22
CA LEU A 115 -4.83 -17.52 -5.12
C LEU A 115 -4.50 -18.97 -5.52
N GLY A 116 -3.69 -19.63 -4.69
CA GLY A 116 -3.65 -21.08 -4.66
C GLY A 116 -5.00 -21.57 -4.17
N LEU A 117 -5.95 -21.68 -5.10
CA LEU A 117 -7.09 -22.59 -5.01
C LEU A 117 -6.50 -23.98 -4.74
N MET A 118 -6.31 -24.32 -3.46
CA MET A 118 -6.39 -25.70 -3.01
C MET A 118 -7.86 -26.08 -3.16
N VAL A 119 -8.18 -26.56 -4.35
CA VAL A 119 -9.32 -27.44 -4.56
C VAL A 119 -9.06 -28.66 -3.68
N LEU A 120 -9.80 -28.76 -2.58
CA LEU A 120 -10.09 -30.04 -1.94
C LEU A 120 -11.24 -30.71 -2.68
#